data_AF-K9E9N6-F1
#
_entry.id   AF-K9E9N6-F1
#
_cell.length_a   1.000
_cell.length_b   1.000
_cell.length_c   1.000
_cell.angle_alpha   90.00
_cell.angle_beta   90.00
_cell.angle_gamma   90.00
#
_symmetry.space_group_name_H-M   'P 1'
#
loop_
_entity.id
_entity.type
_entity.pdbx_description
1 polymer ?
#
loop_
_entity_poly.entity_id
_entity_poly.type
_entity_poly.pdbx_seq_one_letter_code
_entity_poly.pdbx_strand_id
1 'polypeptide(L)' 'MKSSNPIKPGHYKQGRLDLFDAWYATLPFQHYKTVMVCIAERYMKREKDNPIQDIDKAIETLRRLRRNMVKEETYDA' A
#
# COMPACT_ATOMS: atom_id res chain seq x y z
N MET A 1 -2.05 -24.69 -11.32
CA MET A 1 -1.01 -24.17 -10.39
C MET A 1 -1.45 -22.79 -9.90
N LYS A 2 -1.60 -22.60 -8.58
CA LYS A 2 -1.87 -21.28 -7.99
C LYS A 2 -0.58 -20.46 -8.10
N SER A 3 -0.58 -19.40 -8.90
CA SER A 3 0.47 -18.40 -8.90
C SER A 3 0.44 -17.66 -7.56
N SER A 4 1.28 -18.08 -6.62
CA SER A 4 1.52 -17.34 -5.38
C SER A 4 2.35 -16.10 -5.72
N ASN A 5 1.71 -15.06 -6.26
CA ASN A 5 2.39 -13.79 -6.50
C ASN A 5 2.78 -13.20 -5.13
N PRO A 6 4.06 -13.24 -4.73
CA PRO A 6 4.47 -12.81 -3.39
C PRO A 6 4.38 -11.28 -3.23
N ILE A 7 4.15 -10.56 -4.34
CA ILE A 7 3.91 -9.12 -4.40
C ILE A 7 2.45 -8.80 -4.00
N LYS A 8 1.52 -9.76 -4.19
CA LYS A 8 0.11 -9.67 -3.76
C LYS A 8 -0.32 -10.97 -3.09
N PRO A 9 0.07 -11.20 -1.83
CA PRO A 9 -0.27 -12.42 -1.13
C PRO A 9 -1.80 -12.55 -0.95
N GLY A 10 -2.37 -13.68 -1.35
CA GLY A 10 -3.82 -13.91 -1.34
C GLY A 10 -4.48 -13.89 0.04
N HIS A 11 -3.71 -13.90 1.13
CA HIS A 11 -4.23 -13.86 2.51
C HIS A 11 -4.72 -12.47 2.95
N TYR A 12 -4.50 -11.41 2.17
CA TYR A 12 -5.21 -10.13 2.36
C TYR A 12 -6.67 -10.18 1.89
N LYS A 13 -7.15 -11.30 1.32
CA LYS A 13 -8.55 -11.49 0.89
C LYS A 13 -9.47 -12.03 1.99
N GLN A 14 -9.23 -11.71 3.27
CA GLN A 14 -10.22 -11.98 4.33
C GLN A 14 -11.32 -10.89 4.40
N GLY A 15 -11.52 -10.15 3.31
CA GLY A 15 -12.60 -9.19 3.09
C GLY A 15 -12.64 -8.79 1.60
N ARG A 16 -13.73 -8.20 1.14
CA ARG A 16 -13.92 -7.73 -0.26
C ARG A 16 -12.95 -6.60 -0.66
N LEU A 17 -12.18 -6.06 0.30
CA LEU A 17 -11.22 -4.95 0.16
C LEU A 17 -9.87 -5.35 0.78
N ASP A 18 -8.76 -4.96 0.15
CA ASP A 18 -7.45 -5.09 0.79
C ASP A 18 -7.25 -4.03 1.89
N LEU A 19 -6.26 -4.22 2.77
CA LEU A 19 -6.06 -3.35 3.93
C LEU A 19 -5.84 -1.88 3.55
N PHE A 20 -5.13 -1.61 2.46
CA PHE A 20 -4.87 -0.25 2.02
C PHE A 20 -6.12 0.39 1.41
N ASP A 21 -6.92 -0.40 0.70
CA ASP A 21 -8.21 0.04 0.19
C ASP A 21 -9.20 0.33 1.33
N ALA A 22 -9.19 -0.50 2.38
CA ALA A 22 -9.99 -0.27 3.58
C ALA A 22 -9.58 1.03 4.31
N TRP A 23 -8.28 1.29 4.45
CA TRP A 23 -7.79 2.54 5.05
C TRP A 23 -8.14 3.77 4.21
N TYR A 24 -8.05 3.68 2.88
CA TYR A 24 -8.45 4.76 2.00
C TYR A 24 -9.96 5.08 2.14
N ALA A 25 -10.80 4.06 2.30
CA ALA A 25 -12.24 4.23 2.45
C ALA A 25 -12.69 4.75 3.83
N THR A 26 -11.87 4.61 4.88
CA THR A 26 -12.29 4.82 6.27
C THR A 26 -11.55 5.93 7.01
N LEU A 27 -10.37 6.33 6.55
CA LEU A 27 -9.58 7.39 7.17
C LEU A 27 -9.77 8.72 6.44
N PRO A 28 -9.70 9.87 7.14
CA PRO A 28 -9.45 11.14 6.49
C PRO A 28 -8.22 11.05 5.58
N PHE A 29 -8.26 11.67 4.40
CA PHE A 29 -7.24 11.45 3.38
C PHE A 29 -5.81 11.80 3.86
N GLN A 30 -5.67 12.84 4.69
CA GLN A 30 -4.38 13.19 5.31
C GLN A 30 -3.84 12.07 6.22
N HIS A 31 -4.71 11.40 6.99
CA HIS A 31 -4.31 10.27 7.83
C HIS A 31 -3.92 9.07 6.96
N TYR A 32 -4.67 8.79 5.89
CA TYR A 32 -4.32 7.77 4.91
C TYR A 32 -2.93 8.02 4.31
N LYS A 33 -2.66 9.26 3.87
CA LYS A 33 -1.36 9.67 3.32
C LYS A 33 -0.21 9.40 4.32
N THR A 34 -0.38 9.82 5.57
CA THR A 34 0.62 9.59 6.63
C THR A 34 0.88 8.10 6.85
N VAL A 35 -0.18 7.28 6.97
CA VAL A 35 -0.05 5.83 7.17
C VAL A 35 0.71 5.18 6.01
N MET A 36 0.38 5.53 4.76
CA MET A 36 1.04 4.98 3.59
C MET A 36 2.54 5.32 3.55
N VAL A 37 2.91 6.55 3.91
CA VAL A 37 4.33 6.96 4.03
C VAL A 37 5.05 6.16 5.12
N CYS A 38 4.46 6.03 6.32
CA CYS A 38 5.05 5.25 7.41
C CYS A 38 5.25 3.77 7.03
N ILE A 39 4.31 3.17 6.30
CA ILE A 39 4.44 1.78 5.84
C ILE A 39 5.56 1.63 4.80
N ALA A 40 5.67 2.57 3.85
CA ALA A 40 6.75 2.57 2.88
C ALA A 40 8.12 2.71 3.57
N GLU A 41 8.25 3.64 4.52
CA GLU A 41 9.47 3.80 5.33
C GLU A 41 9.82 2.53 6.10
N ARG A 42 8.82 1.89 6.72
CA ARG A 42 9.02 0.64 7.44
C ARG A 42 9.60 -0.43 6.52
N TYR A 43 9.12 -0.55 5.28
CA TYR A 43 9.68 -1.51 4.33
C TYR A 43 11.11 -1.15 3.92
N MET A 44 11.42 0.12 3.69
CA MET A 44 12.77 0.56 3.33
C MET A 44 13.81 0.33 4.45
N LYS A 45 13.39 0.43 5.72
CA LYS A 45 14.26 0.30 6.89
C LYS A 45 14.29 -1.11 7.48
N ARG A 46 13.55 -2.06 6.91
CA ARG A 46 13.43 -3.40 7.48
C ARG A 46 14.68 -4.22 7.18
N GLU A 47 15.32 -4.72 8.22
CA GLU A 47 16.39 -5.71 8.12
C GLU A 47 15.77 -7.11 8.09
N LYS A 48 15.64 -7.67 6.89
CA LYS A 48 15.14 -9.03 6.64
C LYS A 48 15.98 -9.71 5.56
N ASP A 49 15.87 -11.03 5.49
CA ASP A 49 16.61 -11.89 4.55
C ASP A 49 16.35 -11.58 3.06
N ASN A 50 15.35 -10.75 2.74
CA ASN A 50 15.04 -10.35 1.37
C ASN A 50 14.78 -8.83 1.25
N PRO A 51 15.84 -8.01 1.26
CA PRO A 51 15.71 -6.54 1.22
C PRO A 51 15.10 -6.04 -0.09
N ILE A 52 15.38 -6.70 -1.23
CA ILE A 52 14.82 -6.31 -2.53
C ILE A 52 13.30 -6.43 -2.53
N GLN A 53 12.76 -7.51 -1.98
CA GLN A 53 11.30 -7.68 -1.89
C GLN A 53 10.65 -6.59 -1.02
N ASP A 54 11.32 -6.12 0.03
CA ASP A 54 10.79 -5.04 0.86
C ASP A 54 10.89 -3.69 0.13
N ILE A 55 11.94 -3.43 -0.66
CA ILE A 55 11.97 -2.28 -1.58
C ILE A 55 10.79 -2.33 -2.58
N ASP A 56 10.50 -3.49 -3.17
CA ASP A 56 9.36 -3.64 -4.08
C ASP A 56 8.01 -3.33 -3.39
N LYS A 57 7.85 -3.74 -2.13
CA LYS A 57 6.66 -3.40 -1.32
C LYS A 57 6.57 -1.90 -1.00
N ALA A 58 7.71 -1.25 -0.72
CA ALA A 58 7.75 0.20 -0.52
C ALA A 58 7.31 0.93 -1.80
N ILE A 59 7.83 0.51 -2.95
CA ILE A 59 7.48 1.07 -4.26
C ILE A 59 5.98 0.90 -4.54
N GLU A 60 5.40 -0.29 -4.32
CA GLU A 60 3.96 -0.51 -4.53
C GLU A 60 3.10 0.33 -3.58
N THR A 61 3.52 0.47 -2.30
CA THR A 61 2.86 1.35 -1.33
C THR A 61 2.82 2.80 -1.84
N LEU A 62 3.96 3.34 -2.30
CA LEU A 62 4.04 4.71 -2.81
C LEU A 62 3.29 4.90 -4.14
N ARG A 63 3.32 3.90 -5.04
CA ARG A 63 2.52 3.92 -6.28
C ARG A 63 1.03 3.99 -5.99
N ARG A 64 0.54 3.26 -4.98
CA ARG A 64 -0.86 3.34 -4.51
C ARG A 64 -1.19 4.73 -3.98
N LEU A 65 -0.33 5.27 -3.10
CA LEU A 65 -0.52 6.61 -2.56
C LEU A 65 -0.62 7.66 -3.68
N ARG A 66 0.30 7.66 -4.64
CA ARG A 66 0.26 8.58 -5.79
C ARG A 66 -1.06 8.46 -6.57
N ARG A 67 -1.51 7.22 -6.85
CA ARG A 67 -2.79 7.01 -7.57
C ARG A 67 -3.96 7.64 -6.82
N ASN A 68 -4.01 7.50 -5.50
CA ASN A 68 -5.11 8.06 -4.71
C ASN A 68 -4.98 9.58 -4.53
N MET A 69 -3.77 10.14 -4.43
CA MET A 69 -3.57 11.60 -4.45
C MET A 69 -4.10 12.23 -5.74
N VAL A 70 -3.79 11.64 -6.89
CA VAL A 70 -4.31 12.11 -8.18
C VAL A 70 -5.84 12.05 -8.21
N LYS A 71 -6.46 11.02 -7.62
CA LYS A 71 -7.92 10.92 -7.54
C LYS A 71 -8.53 12.06 -6.72
N GLU A 72 -8.01 12.31 -5.51
CA GLU A 72 -8.52 13.40 -4.66
C GLU A 72 -8.38 14.77 -5.37
N GLU A 73 -7.22 15.04 -5.99
CA GLU A 73 -7.00 16.26 -6.77
C GLU A 73 -8.01 16.42 -7.92
N THR A 74 -8.44 15.32 -8.56
CA THR A 74 -9.46 15.36 -9.61
C THR A 74 -10.90 15.47 -9.09
N TYR A 75 -11.18 15.16 -7.82
CA TYR A 75 -12.52 15.33 -7.23
C TYR A 75 -12.69 16.73 -6.61
N ASP A 76 -11.59 17.39 -6.25
CA ASP A 76 -11.57 18.76 -5.71
C ASP A 76 -11.48 19.85 -6.81
N ALA A 77 -11.38 19.47 -8.09
CA ALA A 77 -11.28 20.35 -9.26
C ALA A 77 -12.61 20.47 -10.02
#